data_AF-A0A4R5GXE6-F1
#
_entry.id   AF-A0A4R5GXE6-F1
#
_cell.length_a   1.000
_cell.length_b   1.000
_cell.length_c   1.000
_cell.angle_alpha   90.00
_cell.angle_beta   90.00
_cell.angle_gamma   90.00
#
_symmetry.space_group_name_H-M   'P 1'
#
loop_
_entity.id
_entity.type
_entity.pdbx_description
1 polymer ?
#
loop_
_entity_poly.entity_id
_entity_poly.type
_entity_poly.pdbx_seq_one_letter_code
_entity_poly.pdbx_strand_id
1 'polypeptide(L)'
;MASLTGCANKLVVETTVNVPKTLAEEIPADVAIYFPDTTRNHAYVEPSRDGKDWSITTGPSQVALLNQVFESMFASTSSVENIEDVLSEHDLVIIPELQDMQFSLPSKTHLGFYEVWMQYEFSIKLSDGTSIAMFPVNGYGTAPTAFLTSNDEGIQQAANTAFRELGAKLVVRFNDNIEIQKWLSSRKDQNEDS
;
A
#
# COMPACT_ATOMS: atom_id res chain seq x y z
N MET A 1 5.47 4.63 43.87
CA MET A 1 4.50 4.64 42.76
C MET A 1 4.83 3.45 41.88
N ALA A 2 3.97 2.43 41.87
CA ALA A 2 4.13 1.27 40.99
C ALA A 2 3.47 1.63 39.66
N SER A 3 4.26 1.87 38.62
CA SER A 3 3.75 2.01 37.27
C SER A 3 3.32 0.63 36.79
N LEU A 4 2.02 0.41 36.63
CA LEU A 4 1.53 -0.73 35.88
C LEU A 4 1.91 -0.49 34.41
N THR A 5 3.03 -1.06 33.97
CA THR A 5 3.25 -1.32 32.55
C THR A 5 2.31 -2.44 32.14
N GLY A 6 1.08 -2.07 31.75
CA GLY A 6 0.19 -2.98 31.04
C GLY A 6 0.83 -3.31 29.70
N CYS A 7 1.13 -4.58 29.45
CA CYS A 7 1.54 -5.03 28.13
C CYS A 7 0.36 -4.82 27.17
N ALA A 8 0.45 -3.79 26.33
CA ALA A 8 -0.43 -3.64 25.17
C ALA A 8 -0.26 -4.86 24.25
N ASN A 9 -1.35 -5.43 23.76
CA ASN A 9 -1.27 -6.49 22.75
C ASN A 9 -0.88 -5.83 21.43
N LYS A 10 0.22 -6.28 20.80
CA LYS A 10 0.71 -5.72 19.54
C LYS A 10 0.66 -6.80 18.45
N LEU A 11 -0.13 -6.53 17.42
CA LEU A 11 -0.09 -7.26 16.16
C LEU A 11 0.76 -6.46 15.18
N VAL A 12 1.73 -7.13 14.55
CA VAL A 12 2.37 -6.62 13.35
C VAL A 12 1.80 -7.42 12.20
N VAL A 13 1.12 -6.75 11.27
CA VAL A 13 0.69 -7.42 10.04
C VAL A 13 1.96 -7.71 9.25
N GLU A 14 2.14 -8.96 8.85
CA GLU A 14 3.23 -9.42 8.00
C GLU A 14 2.69 -9.68 6.59
N THR A 15 3.28 -9.05 5.59
CA THR A 15 2.85 -9.27 4.20
C THR A 15 3.36 -10.64 3.74
N THR A 16 2.46 -11.59 3.54
CA THR A 16 2.76 -12.87 2.89
C THR A 16 2.26 -12.92 1.44
N VAL A 17 1.78 -11.77 0.93
CA VAL A 17 1.31 -11.64 -0.45
C VAL A 17 2.53 -11.65 -1.36
N ASN A 18 2.63 -12.68 -2.20
CA ASN A 18 3.55 -12.69 -3.31
C ASN A 18 2.84 -12.04 -4.52
N VAL A 19 3.35 -10.91 -4.98
CA VAL A 19 2.86 -10.26 -6.21
C VAL A 19 3.50 -10.99 -7.39
N PRO A 20 2.72 -11.70 -8.23
CA PRO A 20 3.29 -12.37 -9.38
C PRO A 20 3.88 -11.34 -10.33
N LYS A 21 5.13 -11.55 -10.78
CA LYS A 21 5.72 -10.75 -11.84
C LYS A 21 4.80 -10.78 -13.07
N THR A 22 4.49 -9.60 -13.58
CA THR A 22 3.63 -9.39 -14.73
C THR A 22 4.21 -10.11 -15.95
N LEU A 23 3.37 -10.83 -16.72
CA LEU A 23 3.76 -11.41 -18.01
C LEU A 23 3.85 -10.35 -19.12
N ALA A 24 3.33 -9.14 -18.85
CA ALA A 24 3.47 -7.99 -19.72
C ALA A 24 4.88 -7.41 -19.62
N GLU A 25 5.31 -6.72 -20.67
CA GLU A 25 6.58 -5.99 -20.68
C GLU A 25 6.53 -4.86 -19.64
N GLU A 26 7.58 -4.77 -18.82
CA GLU A 26 7.73 -3.70 -17.82
C GLU A 26 7.74 -2.33 -18.50
N ILE A 27 7.22 -1.31 -17.81
CA ILE A 27 7.27 0.07 -18.29
C ILE A 27 8.73 0.55 -18.22
N PRO A 28 9.33 1.00 -19.33
CA PRO A 28 10.73 1.40 -19.38
C PRO A 28 10.92 2.81 -18.80
N ALA A 29 10.67 2.95 -17.50
CA ALA A 29 10.83 4.18 -16.73
C ALA A 29 11.61 3.92 -15.44
N ASP A 30 12.42 4.89 -15.03
CA ASP A 30 13.06 4.91 -13.72
C ASP A 30 12.19 5.69 -12.73
N VAL A 31 11.77 5.04 -11.65
CA VAL A 31 10.73 5.55 -10.76
C VAL A 31 11.23 5.65 -9.33
N ALA A 32 11.20 6.86 -8.77
CA ALA A 32 11.34 7.08 -7.34
C ALA A 32 10.01 6.83 -6.64
N ILE A 33 10.04 6.12 -5.51
CA ILE A 33 8.87 5.86 -4.67
C ILE A 33 9.11 6.55 -3.32
N TYR A 34 8.27 7.51 -2.99
CA TYR A 34 8.29 8.20 -1.71
C TYR A 34 7.06 7.82 -0.89
N PHE A 35 7.28 7.19 0.26
CA PHE A 35 6.21 6.88 1.22
C PHE A 35 6.18 7.96 2.29
N PRO A 36 5.09 8.75 2.40
CA PRO A 36 4.89 9.66 3.52
C PRO A 36 4.95 8.91 4.86
N ASP A 37 5.38 9.60 5.92
CA ASP A 37 5.46 9.02 7.27
C ASP A 37 4.13 8.44 7.75
N THR A 38 3.01 9.08 7.38
CA THR A 38 1.65 8.62 7.66
C THR A 38 1.36 7.23 7.07
N THR A 39 2.00 6.88 5.95
CA THR A 39 1.92 5.54 5.34
C THR A 39 3.00 4.61 5.92
N ARG A 40 4.28 5.04 5.90
CA ARG A 40 5.45 4.23 6.27
C ARG A 40 5.41 3.76 7.71
N ASN A 41 4.98 4.63 8.62
CA ASN A 41 4.94 4.39 10.06
C ASN A 41 3.52 4.14 10.59
N HIS A 42 2.57 3.83 9.70
CA HIS A 42 1.19 3.63 10.09
C HIS A 42 1.03 2.51 11.13
N ALA A 43 0.33 2.83 12.22
CA ALA A 43 -0.16 1.88 13.19
C ALA A 43 -1.60 2.24 13.55
N TYR A 44 -2.49 1.28 13.38
CA TYR A 44 -3.85 1.37 13.90
C TYR A 44 -3.84 1.04 15.38
N VAL A 45 -4.63 1.77 16.18
CA VAL A 45 -4.82 1.48 17.60
C VAL A 45 -6.31 1.35 17.84
N GLU A 46 -6.74 0.14 18.18
CA GLU A 46 -8.10 -0.12 18.64
C GLU A 46 -8.15 0.15 20.16
N PRO A 47 -8.95 1.12 20.62
CA PRO A 47 -9.18 1.32 22.04
C PRO A 47 -9.97 0.12 22.57
N SER A 48 -9.41 -0.64 23.52
CA SER A 48 -10.18 -1.70 24.18
C SER A 48 -10.88 -1.17 25.42
N ARG A 49 -12.08 -1.71 25.71
CA ARG A 49 -12.83 -1.37 26.94
C ARG A 49 -12.18 -1.97 28.20
N ASP A 50 -11.21 -2.86 28.03
CA ASP A 50 -10.63 -3.72 29.07
C ASP A 50 -9.22 -3.26 29.47
N GLY A 51 -8.75 -2.14 28.92
CA GLY A 51 -7.46 -1.52 29.24
C GLY A 51 -6.23 -2.17 28.61
N LYS A 52 -6.42 -3.09 27.65
CA LYS A 52 -5.35 -3.62 26.79
C LYS A 52 -5.49 -3.03 25.41
N ASP A 53 -4.91 -1.87 25.17
CA ASP A 53 -4.90 -1.29 23.83
C ASP A 53 -4.33 -2.33 22.87
N TRP A 54 -5.04 -2.55 21.76
CA TRP A 54 -4.59 -3.46 20.72
C TRP A 54 -4.13 -2.61 19.54
N SER A 55 -2.84 -2.68 19.25
CA SER A 55 -2.26 -1.95 18.12
C SER A 55 -1.93 -2.91 16.99
N ILE A 56 -2.32 -2.52 15.78
CA ILE A 56 -2.03 -3.22 14.54
C ILE A 56 -1.06 -2.34 13.75
N THR A 57 0.21 -2.72 13.72
CA THR A 57 1.22 -2.05 12.89
C THR A 57 1.10 -2.55 11.46
N THR A 58 0.92 -1.65 10.50
CA THR A 58 0.77 -2.02 9.07
C THR A 58 1.75 -1.31 8.15
N GLY A 59 2.39 -0.22 8.58
CA GLY A 59 3.36 0.55 7.80
C GLY A 59 4.39 -0.28 7.02
N PRO A 60 5.20 -1.13 7.68
CA PRO A 60 6.20 -1.96 6.99
C PRO A 60 5.58 -2.89 5.94
N SER A 61 4.42 -3.47 6.23
CA SER A 61 3.70 -4.36 5.33
C SER A 61 3.21 -3.66 4.07
N GLN A 62 2.70 -2.44 4.24
CA GLN A 62 2.18 -1.60 3.16
C GLN A 62 3.30 -1.19 2.21
N VAL A 63 4.43 -0.72 2.76
CA VAL A 63 5.63 -0.36 1.99
C VAL A 63 6.15 -1.57 1.20
N ALA A 64 6.32 -2.72 1.87
CA ALA A 64 6.82 -3.92 1.23
C ALA A 64 5.94 -4.40 0.06
N LEU A 65 4.61 -4.38 0.24
CA LEU A 65 3.68 -4.77 -0.82
C LEU A 65 3.73 -3.80 -1.99
N LEU A 66 3.61 -2.49 -1.73
CA LEU A 66 3.54 -1.49 -2.78
C LEU A 66 4.84 -1.46 -3.59
N ASN A 67 6.00 -1.62 -2.94
CA ASN A 67 7.27 -1.79 -3.65
C ASN A 67 7.24 -3.02 -4.56
N GLN A 68 6.81 -4.20 -4.11
CA GLN A 68 6.69 -5.37 -4.98
C GLN A 68 5.76 -5.14 -6.18
N VAL A 69 4.66 -4.41 -5.99
CA VAL A 69 3.77 -4.05 -7.09
C VAL A 69 4.49 -3.13 -8.08
N PHE A 70 5.14 -2.07 -7.63
CA PHE A 70 5.85 -1.15 -8.52
C PHE A 70 7.05 -1.80 -9.21
N GLU A 71 7.83 -2.61 -8.51
CA GLU A 71 8.92 -3.43 -9.06
C GLU A 71 8.44 -4.41 -10.13
N SER A 72 7.17 -4.82 -10.11
CA SER A 72 6.59 -5.66 -11.17
C SER A 72 6.13 -4.84 -12.38
N MET A 73 5.90 -3.54 -12.20
CA MET A 73 5.35 -2.65 -13.23
C MET A 73 6.42 -1.89 -14.02
N PHE A 74 7.55 -1.54 -13.39
CA PHE A 74 8.56 -0.65 -13.96
C PHE A 74 9.92 -1.33 -14.08
N ALA A 75 10.70 -0.92 -15.09
CA ALA A 75 12.03 -1.44 -15.34
C ALA A 75 13.04 -1.10 -14.22
N SER A 76 12.87 0.06 -13.58
CA SER A 76 13.68 0.48 -12.43
C SER A 76 12.81 1.19 -11.40
N THR A 77 13.00 0.83 -10.13
CA THR A 77 12.38 1.51 -9.01
C THR A 77 13.39 1.73 -7.89
N SER A 78 13.28 2.85 -7.20
CA SER A 78 14.08 3.17 -6.02
C SER A 78 13.18 3.79 -4.95
N SER A 79 13.30 3.33 -3.69
CA SER A 79 12.62 4.01 -2.58
C SER A 79 13.49 5.16 -2.07
N VAL A 80 12.89 6.33 -1.89
CA VAL A 80 13.55 7.49 -1.28
C VAL A 80 12.99 7.75 0.12
N GLU A 81 13.84 8.23 1.03
CA GLU A 81 13.44 8.53 2.41
C GLU A 81 12.75 9.89 2.51
N ASN A 82 13.23 10.90 1.77
CA ASN A 82 12.62 12.23 1.68
C ASN A 82 12.30 12.56 0.23
N ILE A 83 11.31 13.43 0.03
CA ILE A 83 10.95 13.88 -1.33
C ILE A 83 12.07 14.70 -1.98
N GLU A 84 12.89 15.36 -1.17
CA GLU A 84 14.07 16.11 -1.60
C GLU A 84 15.23 15.22 -2.08
N ASP A 85 15.20 13.92 -1.76
CA ASP A 85 16.19 12.95 -2.21
C ASP A 85 15.89 12.43 -3.64
N VAL A 86 14.76 12.85 -4.23
CA VAL A 86 14.42 12.56 -5.63
C VAL A 86 15.45 13.21 -6.54
N LEU A 87 16.13 12.37 -7.32
CA LEU A 87 17.11 12.80 -8.30
C LEU A 87 16.45 13.14 -9.64
N SER A 88 17.07 14.06 -10.39
CA SER A 88 16.55 14.54 -11.68
C SER A 88 16.47 13.47 -12.77
N GLU A 89 17.26 12.41 -12.65
CA GLU A 89 17.28 11.25 -13.55
C GLU A 89 16.06 10.34 -13.41
N HIS A 90 15.33 10.39 -12.29
CA HIS A 90 14.07 9.68 -12.20
C HIS A 90 13.08 10.29 -13.16
N ASP A 91 12.38 9.44 -13.89
CA ASP A 91 11.33 9.87 -14.81
C ASP A 91 10.05 10.23 -14.07
N LEU A 92 9.75 9.51 -12.98
CA LEU A 92 8.57 9.68 -12.16
C LEU A 92 8.88 9.60 -10.67
N VAL A 93 8.02 10.27 -9.90
CA VAL A 93 7.87 10.09 -8.46
C VAL A 93 6.47 9.58 -8.20
N ILE A 94 6.37 8.43 -7.54
CA ILE A 94 5.10 7.88 -7.05
C ILE A 94 5.02 8.09 -5.54
N ILE A 95 3.90 8.67 -5.09
CA ILE A 95 3.65 8.96 -3.68
C ILE A 95 2.36 8.25 -3.25
N PRO A 96 2.46 7.07 -2.61
CA PRO A 96 1.31 6.36 -2.04
C PRO A 96 0.97 6.91 -0.65
N GLU A 97 -0.16 7.60 -0.53
CA GLU A 97 -0.64 8.13 0.74
C GLU A 97 -1.84 7.32 1.25
N LEU A 98 -1.68 6.70 2.41
CA LEU A 98 -2.78 6.02 3.09
C LEU A 98 -3.76 7.08 3.61
N GLN A 99 -5.00 7.03 3.11
CA GLN A 99 -6.06 7.96 3.48
C GLN A 99 -6.88 7.44 4.66
N ASP A 100 -7.23 6.16 4.64
CA ASP A 100 -7.98 5.52 5.72
C ASP A 100 -7.75 4.00 5.73
N MET A 101 -7.85 3.40 6.91
CA MET A 101 -7.74 1.96 7.13
C MET A 101 -8.67 1.54 8.28
N GLN A 102 -9.55 0.58 7.99
CA GLN A 102 -10.58 0.12 8.91
C GLN A 102 -10.50 -1.40 9.10
N PHE A 103 -10.75 -1.83 10.34
CA PHE A 103 -10.78 -3.22 10.75
C PHE A 103 -12.14 -3.54 11.36
N SER A 104 -12.79 -4.60 10.87
CA SER A 104 -14.04 -5.11 11.44
C SER A 104 -13.81 -6.48 12.02
N LEU A 105 -14.15 -6.64 13.30
CA LEU A 105 -14.06 -7.91 14.00
C LEU A 105 -15.43 -8.60 14.03
N PRO A 106 -15.47 -9.93 13.92
CA PRO A 106 -16.69 -10.73 14.06
C PRO A 106 -17.50 -10.38 15.33
N SER A 107 -16.80 -10.12 16.43
CA SER A 107 -17.41 -9.78 17.72
C SER A 107 -18.18 -8.46 17.71
N LYS A 108 -17.87 -7.53 16.77
CA LYS A 108 -18.51 -6.23 16.63
C LYS A 108 -19.61 -6.23 15.57
N THR A 109 -19.42 -6.96 14.48
CA THR A 109 -20.36 -7.00 13.35
C THR A 109 -21.43 -8.07 13.50
N HIS A 110 -21.22 -9.04 14.40
CA HIS A 110 -22.00 -10.28 14.51
C HIS A 110 -21.97 -11.12 13.22
N LEU A 111 -21.01 -10.86 12.34
CA LEU A 111 -20.75 -11.62 11.11
C LEU A 111 -19.67 -12.66 11.37
N GLY A 112 -19.71 -13.78 10.65
CA GLY A 112 -18.77 -14.90 10.84
C GLY A 112 -17.38 -14.69 10.22
N PHE A 113 -16.94 -13.45 9.98
CA PHE A 113 -15.69 -13.13 9.27
C PHE A 113 -15.07 -11.81 9.74
N TYR A 114 -13.74 -11.72 9.60
CA TYR A 114 -12.95 -10.49 9.76
C TYR A 114 -12.98 -9.70 8.45
N GLU A 115 -12.89 -8.37 8.54
CA GLU A 115 -12.79 -7.50 7.37
C GLU A 115 -11.68 -6.47 7.56
N VAL A 116 -10.99 -6.18 6.46
CA VAL A 116 -10.04 -5.08 6.35
C VAL A 116 -10.41 -4.28 5.11
N TRP A 117 -10.56 -2.97 5.29
CA TRP A 117 -10.72 -2.01 4.21
C TRP A 117 -9.63 -0.96 4.31
N MET A 118 -9.11 -0.53 3.17
CA MET A 118 -8.12 0.54 3.10
C MET A 118 -8.32 1.37 1.83
N GLN A 119 -7.96 2.64 1.91
CA GLN A 119 -7.94 3.56 0.78
C GLN A 119 -6.61 4.28 0.72
N TYR A 120 -6.04 4.30 -0.48
CA TYR A 120 -4.86 5.07 -0.82
C TYR A 120 -5.21 6.14 -1.83
N GLU A 121 -4.52 7.27 -1.77
CA GLU A 121 -4.37 8.20 -2.88
C GLU A 121 -2.96 8.05 -3.46
N PHE A 122 -2.89 7.85 -4.78
CA PHE A 122 -1.62 7.78 -5.49
C PHE A 122 -1.41 9.07 -6.25
N SER A 123 -0.36 9.81 -5.88
CA SER A 123 0.12 10.96 -6.65
C SER A 123 1.27 10.54 -7.55
N ILE A 124 1.16 10.85 -8.84
CA ILE A 124 2.18 10.60 -9.86
C ILE A 124 2.71 11.94 -10.32
N LYS A 125 4.01 12.16 -10.14
CA LYS A 125 4.69 13.42 -10.48
C LYS A 125 5.92 13.16 -11.35
N LEU A 126 6.38 14.17 -12.08
CA LEU A 126 7.73 14.22 -12.64
C LEU A 126 8.75 14.52 -11.52
N SER A 127 10.03 14.28 -11.79
CA SER A 127 11.13 14.57 -10.86
C SER A 127 11.26 16.06 -10.49
N ASP A 128 10.76 16.96 -11.34
CA ASP A 128 10.67 18.40 -11.05
C ASP A 128 9.49 18.79 -10.16
N GLY A 129 8.66 17.82 -9.75
CA GLY A 129 7.48 18.01 -8.91
C GLY A 129 6.18 18.29 -9.67
N THR A 130 6.22 18.40 -11.00
CA THR A 130 5.02 18.60 -11.83
C THR A 130 4.07 17.41 -11.69
N SER A 131 2.81 17.68 -11.33
CA SER A 131 1.79 16.64 -11.17
C SER A 131 1.30 16.12 -12.53
N ILE A 132 1.32 14.80 -12.70
CA ILE A 132 0.76 14.11 -13.88
C ILE A 132 -0.64 13.61 -13.58
N ALA A 133 -0.80 12.89 -12.48
CA ALA A 133 -2.06 12.24 -12.14
C ALA A 133 -2.20 12.09 -10.62
N MET A 134 -3.44 12.07 -10.16
CA MET A 134 -3.80 11.76 -8.79
C MET A 134 -5.06 10.91 -8.81
N PHE A 135 -5.03 9.73 -8.19
CA PHE A 135 -6.19 8.84 -8.21
C PHE A 135 -6.26 7.95 -6.96
N PRO A 136 -7.48 7.68 -6.46
CA PRO A 136 -7.66 6.79 -5.33
C PRO A 136 -7.68 5.31 -5.76
N VAL A 137 -7.19 4.44 -4.90
CA VAL A 137 -7.36 2.97 -5.02
C VAL A 137 -7.71 2.40 -3.67
N ASN A 138 -8.72 1.53 -3.64
CA ASN A 138 -9.20 0.90 -2.40
C ASN A 138 -8.93 -0.60 -2.44
N GLY A 139 -8.60 -1.17 -1.28
CA GLY A 139 -8.49 -2.61 -1.06
C GLY A 139 -9.51 -3.08 -0.03
N TYR A 140 -10.14 -4.22 -0.28
CA TYR A 140 -11.06 -4.88 0.64
C TYR A 140 -10.75 -6.38 0.73
N GLY A 141 -10.76 -6.90 1.94
CA GLY A 141 -10.45 -8.29 2.18
C GLY A 141 -11.18 -8.84 3.39
N THR A 142 -11.51 -10.13 3.31
CA THR A 142 -12.22 -10.83 4.38
C THR A 142 -11.51 -12.14 4.73
N ALA A 143 -11.71 -12.61 5.95
CA ALA A 143 -11.25 -13.93 6.39
C ALA A 143 -12.34 -14.60 7.23
N PRO A 144 -12.78 -15.83 6.90
CA PRO A 144 -13.79 -16.53 7.70
C PRO A 144 -13.21 -16.91 9.07
N THR A 145 -14.06 -16.93 10.09
CA THR A 145 -13.68 -17.40 11.44
C THR A 145 -13.37 -18.90 11.50
N ALA A 146 -13.88 -19.66 10.52
CA ALA A 146 -13.68 -21.11 10.47
C ALA A 146 -12.18 -21.44 10.38
N PHE A 147 -11.72 -22.31 11.27
CA PHE A 147 -10.33 -22.80 11.37
C PHE A 147 -9.29 -21.80 11.88
N LEU A 148 -9.67 -20.57 12.23
CA LEU A 148 -8.76 -19.60 12.82
C LEU A 148 -8.55 -19.83 14.32
N THR A 149 -7.31 -19.66 14.76
CA THR A 149 -6.91 -19.86 16.16
C THR A 149 -6.86 -18.57 16.97
N SER A 150 -6.87 -17.40 16.31
CA SER A 150 -6.82 -16.08 16.95
C SER A 150 -7.41 -14.95 16.08
N ASN A 151 -7.71 -13.80 16.72
CA ASN A 151 -8.07 -12.56 16.01
C ASN A 151 -6.94 -12.06 15.10
N ASP A 152 -5.69 -12.22 15.56
CA ASP A 152 -4.50 -11.81 14.83
C ASP A 152 -4.38 -12.54 13.50
N GLU A 153 -4.59 -13.86 13.49
CA GLU A 153 -4.59 -14.68 12.28
C GLU A 153 -5.70 -14.25 11.29
N GLY A 154 -6.89 -13.96 11.80
CA GLY A 154 -8.02 -13.51 10.99
C GLY A 154 -7.79 -12.15 10.34
N ILE A 155 -7.28 -11.18 11.09
CA ILE A 155 -6.90 -9.87 10.54
C ILE A 155 -5.77 -10.02 9.54
N GLN A 156 -4.76 -10.83 9.85
CA GLN A 156 -3.64 -11.06 8.94
C GLN A 156 -4.11 -11.58 7.58
N GLN A 157 -5.01 -12.57 7.57
CA GLN A 157 -5.55 -13.14 6.35
C GLN A 157 -6.45 -12.15 5.59
N ALA A 158 -7.29 -11.39 6.29
CA ALA A 158 -8.14 -10.37 5.69
C ALA A 158 -7.31 -9.23 5.09
N ALA A 159 -6.27 -8.76 5.79
CA ALA A 159 -5.32 -7.75 5.32
C ALA A 159 -4.58 -8.22 4.08
N ASN A 160 -4.05 -9.44 4.07
CA ASN A 160 -3.41 -10.03 2.89
C ASN A 160 -4.36 -10.10 1.68
N THR A 161 -5.64 -10.38 1.91
CA THR A 161 -6.66 -10.38 0.85
C THR A 161 -6.91 -8.96 0.32
N ALA A 162 -7.05 -7.98 1.22
CA ALA A 162 -7.26 -6.58 0.87
C ALA A 162 -6.07 -6.00 0.09
N PHE A 163 -4.85 -6.34 0.51
CA PHE A 163 -3.60 -5.96 -0.16
C PHE A 163 -3.48 -6.55 -1.57
N ARG A 164 -3.84 -7.82 -1.75
CA ARG A 164 -3.88 -8.45 -3.08
C ARG A 164 -4.85 -7.72 -4.00
N GLU A 165 -6.03 -7.39 -3.51
CA GLU A 165 -7.04 -6.66 -4.29
C GLU A 165 -6.55 -5.24 -4.63
N LEU A 166 -5.95 -4.54 -3.65
CA LEU A 166 -5.36 -3.21 -3.84
C LEU A 166 -4.32 -3.22 -4.96
N GLY A 167 -3.37 -4.16 -4.91
CA GLY A 167 -2.30 -4.28 -5.92
C GLY A 167 -2.86 -4.54 -7.33
N ALA A 168 -3.82 -5.46 -7.46
CA ALA A 168 -4.46 -5.73 -8.75
C ALA A 168 -5.19 -4.49 -9.30
N LYS A 169 -5.94 -3.78 -8.46
CA LYS A 169 -6.63 -2.55 -8.86
C LYS A 169 -5.65 -1.43 -9.19
N LEU A 170 -4.54 -1.31 -8.47
CA LEU A 170 -3.51 -0.30 -8.72
C LEU A 170 -2.91 -0.45 -10.12
N VAL A 171 -2.53 -1.67 -10.51
CA VAL A 171 -2.00 -1.96 -11.86
C VAL A 171 -3.00 -1.53 -12.94
N VAL A 172 -4.27 -1.92 -12.80
CA VAL A 172 -5.33 -1.56 -13.74
C VAL A 172 -5.53 -0.04 -13.79
N ARG A 173 -5.63 0.61 -12.63
CA ARG A 173 -5.87 2.06 -12.54
C ARG A 173 -4.73 2.89 -13.12
N PHE A 174 -3.48 2.45 -12.93
CA PHE A 174 -2.32 3.09 -13.52
C PHE A 174 -2.37 2.99 -15.05
N ASN A 175 -2.63 1.80 -15.59
CA ASN A 175 -2.68 1.55 -17.03
C ASN A 175 -3.87 2.25 -17.71
N ASP A 176 -5.00 2.40 -17.03
CA ASP A 176 -6.19 3.06 -17.59
C ASP A 176 -6.16 4.59 -17.43
N ASN A 177 -5.19 5.15 -16.71
CA ASN A 177 -5.13 6.60 -16.47
C ASN A 177 -4.68 7.37 -17.73
N ILE A 178 -5.56 8.23 -18.25
CA ILE A 178 -5.31 8.92 -19.53
C ILE A 178 -4.11 9.87 -19.49
N GLU A 179 -3.82 10.53 -18.37
CA GLU A 179 -2.68 11.45 -18.27
C GLU A 179 -1.36 10.68 -18.21
N ILE A 180 -1.35 9.54 -17.52
CA ILE A 180 -0.22 8.61 -17.53
C ILE A 180 0.01 8.05 -18.94
N GLN A 181 -1.05 7.64 -19.65
CA GLN A 181 -0.93 7.11 -21.02
C GLN A 181 -0.43 8.17 -22.02
N LYS A 182 -0.84 9.42 -21.87
CA LYS A 182 -0.30 10.54 -22.66
C LYS A 182 1.18 10.72 -22.42
N TRP A 183 1.61 10.73 -21.15
CA TRP A 183 3.02 10.83 -20.77
C TRP A 183 3.84 9.65 -21.32
N LEU A 184 3.35 8.42 -21.20
CA LEU A 184 4.00 7.23 -21.77
C LEU A 184 4.16 7.33 -23.29
N SER A 185 3.13 7.82 -23.99
CA SER A 185 3.17 8.00 -25.44
C SER A 185 4.20 9.05 -25.87
N SER A 186 4.24 10.22 -25.21
CA SER A 186 5.20 11.26 -25.56
C SER A 186 6.67 10.85 -25.40
N ARG A 187 6.94 9.86 -24.55
CA ARG A 187 8.28 9.30 -24.38
C ARG A 187 8.68 8.35 -25.51
N LYS A 188 7.73 7.57 -26.02
CA LYS A 188 8.01 6.66 -27.15
C LYS A 188 8.43 7.47 -28.38
N ASP A 189 7.71 8.56 -28.65
CA ASP A 189 8.02 9.45 -29.77
C ASP A 189 9.43 10.06 -29.66
N GLN A 190 9.87 10.44 -28.45
CA GLN A 190 11.23 10.98 -28.24
C GLN A 190 12.35 9.96 -28.41
N ASN A 191 12.08 8.69 -28.09
CA ASN A 191 13.05 7.61 -28.24
C ASN A 191 13.17 7.10 -29.69
N GLU A 192 12.17 7.33 -30.54
CA GLU A 192 12.20 6.96 -31.97
C GLU A 192 12.94 7.99 -32.86
N ASP A 193 13.08 9.24 -32.39
CA ASP A 193 13.78 10.33 -33.08
C ASP A 193 15.27 10.49 -32.67
N SER A 194 15.80 9.62 -31.80
CA SER A 194 17.18 9.64 -31.27
C SER A 194 18.04 8.51 -31.82
#